data_AF-A0A146FWX6-F1
#
_entry.id   AF-A0A146FWX6-F1
#
_cell.length_a   1.000
_cell.length_b   1.000
_cell.length_c   1.000
_cell.angle_alpha   90.00
_cell.angle_beta   90.00
_cell.angle_gamma   90.00
#
_symmetry.space_group_name_H-M   'P 1'
#
loop_
_entity.id
_entity.type
_entity.pdbx_description
1 polymer ?
#
loop_
_entity_poly.entity_id
_entity_poly.type
_entity_poly.pdbx_seq_one_letter_code
_entity_poly.pdbx_strand_id
1 'polypeptide(L)'
;MVEFLFEKGAEPRRRQTSPAEWSILDEVGVYIDTEKAVEDWGETMLSFLERGVLFSHPELTRQLCNMSNAPHLLEVALRNGLDIHHTLGETCLLHFAAGIDNQQLLKTIISHAPEQLHARAILDSMRYPVRHQPALDVAISSGITMNVGYLLDMGSKPTFYSLEDAIRICNTGRCGDRVKCPYGSGGWIAWKLIWVRYVQLIASKLDLDSVEAASTIEKILRNESQSVQWEDTEDGSLYLPDLFRKMSRRSQLLYARRLEFRRYEVRLTVARRKLQELEDNLDRSKPSWWQTLDQRVPRDTSVCRKIIQEIEKAKERDYVEEKVKGLEEILKLRHEAAVDLP
;
A
#
# COMPACT_ATOMS: atom_id res chain seq x y z
N MET A 1 7.21 35.56 -14.57
CA MET A 1 7.37 35.76 -16.03
C MET A 1 6.14 35.29 -16.81
N VAL A 2 5.62 34.09 -16.56
CA VAL A 2 4.35 33.61 -17.15
C VAL A 2 3.18 34.56 -16.87
N GLU A 3 2.95 34.93 -15.60
CA GLU A 3 1.90 35.89 -15.24
C GLU A 3 2.03 37.22 -15.96
N PHE A 4 3.24 37.78 -16.04
CA PHE A 4 3.50 39.01 -16.78
C PHE A 4 3.12 38.88 -18.27
N LEU A 5 3.39 37.73 -18.91
CA LEU A 5 2.99 37.52 -20.30
C LEU A 5 1.47 37.49 -20.44
N PHE A 6 0.77 36.85 -19.50
CA PHE A 6 -0.69 36.87 -19.46
C PHE A 6 -1.26 38.26 -19.22
N GLU A 7 -0.68 39.04 -18.32
CA GLU A 7 -1.04 40.45 -18.09
C GLU A 7 -0.85 41.30 -19.35
N LYS A 8 0.11 40.96 -20.21
CA LYS A 8 0.33 41.60 -21.52
C LYS A 8 -0.58 41.06 -22.63
N GLY A 9 -1.54 40.20 -22.30
CA GLY A 9 -2.53 39.67 -23.24
C GLY A 9 -2.02 38.49 -24.07
N ALA A 10 -0.96 37.81 -23.65
CA ALA A 10 -0.54 36.58 -24.31
C ALA A 10 -1.61 35.50 -24.12
N GLU A 11 -2.13 34.98 -25.23
CA GLU A 11 -3.05 33.84 -25.20
C GLU A 11 -2.26 32.52 -25.24
N PRO A 12 -2.42 31.64 -24.25
CA PRO A 12 -1.81 30.32 -24.26
C PRO A 12 -2.54 29.42 -25.28
N ARG A 13 -2.21 29.56 -26.57
CA ARG A 13 -2.81 28.76 -27.65
C ARG A 13 -2.12 27.40 -27.82
N ARG A 14 -2.85 26.44 -28.42
CA ARG A 14 -2.30 25.18 -28.94
C ARG A 14 -1.22 25.48 -29.98
N ARG A 15 -0.08 24.77 -29.93
CA ARG A 15 0.94 24.83 -31.00
C ARG A 15 0.32 24.39 -32.33
N GLN A 16 0.47 25.20 -33.38
CA GLN A 16 0.01 24.86 -34.74
C GLN A 16 0.78 23.67 -35.37
N THR A 17 1.93 23.28 -34.80
CA THR A 17 2.87 22.31 -35.40
C THR A 17 3.11 21.04 -34.57
N SER A 18 2.45 20.90 -33.42
CA SER A 18 2.57 19.73 -32.52
C SER A 18 1.39 18.77 -32.76
N PRO A 19 1.49 17.46 -32.43
CA PRO A 19 0.32 16.57 -32.40
C PRO A 19 -0.86 17.26 -31.71
N ALA A 20 -2.07 17.03 -32.24
CA ALA A 20 -3.28 17.82 -31.99
C ALA A 20 -3.71 17.99 -30.51
N GLU A 21 -3.03 17.31 -29.58
CA GLU A 21 -3.30 17.24 -28.15
C GLU A 21 -2.21 17.90 -27.27
N TRP A 22 -1.02 18.21 -27.79
CA TRP A 22 0.09 18.77 -27.01
C TRP A 22 -0.09 20.27 -26.74
N SER A 23 -0.22 20.65 -25.46
CA SER A 23 -0.43 22.03 -25.06
C SER A 23 0.86 22.74 -24.62
N ILE A 24 0.78 24.06 -24.48
CA ILE A 24 1.87 24.85 -23.88
C ILE A 24 2.12 24.43 -22.42
N LEU A 25 1.08 23.93 -21.74
CA LEU A 25 1.22 23.45 -20.38
C LEU A 25 2.01 22.13 -20.35
N ASP A 26 1.80 21.23 -21.31
CA ASP A 26 2.60 20.02 -21.48
C ASP A 26 4.08 20.36 -21.72
N GLU A 27 4.36 21.37 -22.56
CA GLU A 27 5.72 21.84 -22.83
C GLU A 27 6.43 22.35 -21.57
N VAL A 28 5.76 23.24 -20.82
CA VAL A 28 6.31 23.81 -19.59
C VAL A 28 6.49 22.72 -18.53
N GLY A 29 5.53 21.80 -18.41
CA GLY A 29 5.61 20.67 -17.48
C GLY A 29 6.81 19.77 -17.75
N VAL A 30 7.03 19.38 -19.01
CA VAL A 30 8.19 18.55 -19.39
C VAL A 30 9.51 19.29 -19.13
N TYR A 31 9.58 20.58 -19.48
CA TYR A 31 10.78 21.38 -19.22
C TYR A 31 11.11 21.43 -17.72
N ILE A 32 10.12 21.71 -16.86
CA ILE A 32 10.29 21.77 -15.39
C ILE A 32 10.78 20.43 -14.83
N ASP A 33 10.24 19.31 -15.30
CA ASP A 33 10.67 17.97 -14.87
C ASP A 33 12.16 17.73 -15.17
N THR A 34 12.59 18.12 -16.37
CA THR A 34 13.94 17.86 -16.86
C THR A 34 15.01 18.79 -16.31
N GLU A 35 14.68 20.05 -16.00
CA GLU A 35 15.67 21.11 -15.77
C GLU A 35 15.72 21.63 -14.32
N LYS A 36 14.58 21.78 -13.61
CA LYS A 36 14.56 22.23 -12.21
C LYS A 36 13.17 22.24 -11.57
N ALA A 37 13.09 21.87 -10.29
CA ALA A 37 11.93 22.14 -9.46
C ALA A 37 11.64 23.65 -9.34
N VAL A 38 10.38 24.04 -9.52
CA VAL A 38 9.89 25.42 -9.43
C VAL A 38 9.00 25.54 -8.19
N GLU A 39 9.30 26.49 -7.30
CA GLU A 39 8.61 26.68 -6.01
C GLU A 39 7.11 26.99 -6.17
N ASP A 40 6.70 27.61 -7.30
CA ASP A 40 5.31 28.03 -7.57
C ASP A 40 4.66 27.26 -8.74
N TRP A 41 5.09 26.02 -8.98
CA TRP A 41 4.58 25.26 -10.13
C TRP A 41 3.07 25.03 -10.07
N GLY A 42 2.53 24.75 -8.87
CA GLY A 42 1.09 24.56 -8.68
C GLY A 42 0.27 25.81 -9.00
N GLU A 43 0.76 27.01 -8.66
CA GLU A 43 0.10 28.28 -8.99
C GLU A 43 0.19 28.57 -10.50
N THR A 44 1.37 28.34 -11.08
CA THR A 44 1.57 28.51 -12.52
C THR A 44 0.64 27.59 -13.31
N MET A 45 0.54 26.31 -12.92
CA MET A 45 -0.37 25.34 -13.55
C MET A 45 -1.83 25.81 -13.42
N LEU A 46 -2.25 26.28 -12.25
CA LEU A 46 -3.60 26.82 -12.03
C LEU A 46 -3.90 27.97 -13.00
N SER A 47 -2.99 28.94 -13.14
CA SER A 47 -3.16 30.08 -14.05
C SER A 47 -3.36 29.68 -15.51
N PHE A 48 -2.69 28.63 -15.98
CA PHE A 48 -2.92 28.08 -17.32
C PHE A 48 -4.30 27.41 -17.41
N LEU A 49 -4.65 26.57 -16.43
CA LEU A 49 -5.94 25.87 -16.40
C LEU A 49 -7.12 26.85 -16.36
N GLU A 50 -7.06 27.89 -15.53
CA GLU A 50 -8.12 28.93 -15.44
C GLU A 50 -8.36 29.68 -16.75
N ARG A 51 -7.36 29.69 -17.65
CA ARG A 51 -7.46 30.26 -18.99
C ARG A 51 -7.89 29.25 -20.06
N GLY A 52 -8.35 28.06 -19.65
CA GLY A 52 -8.87 27.02 -20.52
C GLY A 52 -7.81 26.14 -21.19
N VAL A 53 -6.55 26.21 -20.73
CA VAL A 53 -5.48 25.37 -21.27
C VAL A 53 -5.59 23.99 -20.65
N LEU A 54 -5.69 22.96 -21.49
CA LEU A 54 -5.74 21.56 -21.06
C LEU A 54 -4.38 20.90 -21.21
N PHE A 55 -4.22 19.73 -20.59
CA PHE A 55 -3.03 18.90 -20.73
C PHE A 55 -3.40 17.50 -21.19
N SER A 56 -2.46 16.84 -21.87
CA SER A 56 -2.63 15.48 -22.38
C SER A 56 -1.39 14.60 -22.16
N HIS A 57 -0.32 15.14 -21.56
CA HIS A 57 0.90 14.38 -21.39
C HIS A 57 0.93 13.59 -20.06
N PRO A 58 1.38 12.30 -20.07
CA PRO A 58 1.53 11.51 -18.85
C PRO A 58 2.44 12.15 -17.78
N GLU A 59 3.49 12.86 -18.20
CA GLU A 59 4.42 13.51 -17.27
C GLU A 59 3.73 14.58 -16.44
N LEU A 60 2.97 15.44 -17.10
CA LEU A 60 2.23 16.50 -16.44
C LEU A 60 1.14 15.95 -15.52
N THR A 61 0.53 14.83 -15.91
CA THR A 61 -0.41 14.11 -15.05
C THR A 61 0.27 13.59 -13.78
N ARG A 62 1.47 13.02 -13.91
CA ARG A 62 2.25 12.58 -12.75
C ARG A 62 2.63 13.75 -11.86
N GLN A 63 3.01 14.88 -12.43
CA GLN A 63 3.30 16.09 -11.65
C GLN A 63 2.06 16.57 -10.90
N LEU A 64 0.91 16.69 -11.58
CA LEU A 64 -0.36 17.05 -10.93
C LEU A 64 -0.66 16.13 -9.75
N CYS A 65 -0.54 14.81 -9.92
CA CYS A 65 -0.81 13.86 -8.84
C CYS A 65 0.09 14.09 -7.60
N ASN A 66 1.31 14.59 -7.78
CA ASN A 66 2.25 14.89 -6.69
C ASN A 66 2.00 16.25 -6.02
N MET A 67 1.11 17.10 -6.54
CA MET A 67 0.83 18.40 -5.94
C MET A 67 -0.11 18.28 -4.75
N SER A 68 0.08 19.12 -3.73
CA SER A 68 -0.82 19.17 -2.57
C SER A 68 -2.21 19.69 -2.93
N ASN A 69 -2.31 20.61 -3.89
CA ASN A 69 -3.55 21.18 -4.41
C ASN A 69 -4.12 20.42 -5.63
N ALA A 70 -3.61 19.21 -5.94
CA ALA A 70 -4.03 18.41 -7.08
C ALA A 70 -5.56 18.25 -7.25
N PRO A 71 -6.36 18.01 -6.18
CA PRO A 71 -7.82 17.89 -6.33
C PRO A 71 -8.45 19.15 -6.91
N HIS A 72 -7.97 20.33 -6.49
CA HIS A 72 -8.47 21.61 -6.99
C HIS A 72 -8.05 21.84 -8.44
N LEU A 73 -6.79 21.58 -8.78
CA LEU A 73 -6.29 21.67 -10.16
C LEU A 73 -7.09 20.76 -11.10
N LEU A 74 -7.36 19.52 -10.67
CA LEU A 74 -8.16 18.59 -11.44
C LEU A 74 -9.59 19.12 -11.66
N GLU A 75 -10.26 19.63 -10.63
CA GLU A 75 -11.60 20.23 -10.76
C GLU A 75 -11.63 21.39 -11.78
N VAL A 76 -10.62 22.25 -11.77
CA VAL A 76 -10.51 23.34 -12.75
C VAL A 76 -10.29 22.78 -14.16
N ALA A 77 -9.42 21.77 -14.31
CA ALA A 77 -9.19 21.14 -15.61
C ALA A 77 -10.46 20.47 -16.17
N LEU A 78 -11.22 19.75 -15.32
CA LEU A 78 -12.48 19.10 -15.70
C LEU A 78 -13.54 20.12 -16.13
N ARG A 79 -13.68 21.24 -15.41
CA ARG A 79 -14.58 22.35 -15.78
C ARG A 79 -14.24 22.95 -17.15
N ASN A 80 -12.96 22.93 -17.53
CA ASN A 80 -12.49 23.39 -18.82
C ASN A 80 -12.52 22.31 -19.92
N GLY A 81 -13.10 21.13 -19.64
CA GLY A 81 -13.32 20.08 -20.62
C GLY A 81 -12.17 19.07 -20.74
N LEU A 82 -11.34 18.92 -19.70
CA LEU A 82 -10.45 17.76 -19.61
C LEU A 82 -11.30 16.48 -19.63
N ASP A 83 -11.03 15.59 -20.59
CA ASP A 83 -11.65 14.27 -20.61
C ASP A 83 -10.98 13.38 -19.57
N ILE A 84 -11.68 13.15 -18.45
CA ILE A 84 -11.18 12.30 -17.37
C ILE A 84 -11.00 10.84 -17.81
N HIS A 85 -11.79 10.38 -18.79
CA HIS A 85 -11.75 9.01 -19.30
C HIS A 85 -10.63 8.80 -20.31
N HIS A 86 -10.00 9.89 -20.77
CA HIS A 86 -8.89 9.82 -21.70
C HIS A 86 -7.75 8.99 -21.09
N THR A 87 -7.29 8.00 -21.84
CA THR A 87 -6.15 7.18 -21.47
C THR A 87 -4.88 7.84 -21.97
N LEU A 88 -3.99 8.18 -21.05
CA LEU A 88 -2.72 8.83 -21.35
C LEU A 88 -1.71 7.72 -21.69
N GLY A 89 -1.79 7.26 -22.94
CA GLY A 89 -1.23 5.97 -23.36
C GLY A 89 -2.13 4.82 -22.89
N GLU A 90 -1.55 3.79 -22.26
CA GLU A 90 -2.31 2.64 -21.74
C GLU A 90 -2.64 2.77 -20.24
N THR A 91 -2.59 3.99 -19.67
CA THR A 91 -2.78 4.26 -18.24
C THR A 91 -3.82 5.37 -18.03
N CYS A 92 -4.77 5.19 -17.09
CA CYS A 92 -5.72 6.25 -16.74
C CYS A 92 -5.27 7.05 -15.52
N LEU A 93 -5.90 8.21 -15.30
CA LEU A 93 -5.60 9.14 -14.22
C LEU A 93 -5.64 8.45 -12.83
N LEU A 94 -6.57 7.51 -12.63
CA LEU A 94 -6.68 6.77 -11.38
C LEU A 94 -5.42 5.95 -11.06
N HIS A 95 -4.75 5.34 -12.05
CA HIS A 95 -3.51 4.59 -11.82
C HIS A 95 -2.37 5.49 -11.34
N PHE A 96 -2.25 6.70 -11.89
CA PHE A 96 -1.27 7.68 -11.42
C PHE A 96 -1.55 8.09 -9.98
N ALA A 97 -2.80 8.45 -9.68
CA ALA A 97 -3.21 8.87 -8.33
C ALA A 97 -3.08 7.74 -7.30
N ALA A 98 -3.32 6.49 -7.68
CA ALA A 98 -3.27 5.34 -6.78
C ALA A 98 -1.88 5.13 -6.16
N GLY A 99 -0.82 5.43 -6.90
CA GLY A 99 0.57 5.32 -6.44
C GLY A 99 1.10 6.53 -5.66
N ILE A 100 0.26 7.52 -5.37
CA ILE A 100 0.63 8.75 -4.66
C ILE A 100 -0.18 8.88 -3.37
N ASP A 101 0.44 9.37 -2.29
CA ASP A 101 -0.22 9.62 -1.00
C ASP A 101 -1.12 10.88 -1.03
N ASN A 102 -2.10 10.88 -1.92
CA ASN A 102 -3.13 11.92 -2.05
C ASN A 102 -4.51 11.29 -2.19
N GLN A 103 -5.04 10.77 -1.07
CA GLN A 103 -6.34 10.10 -1.04
C GLN A 103 -7.49 11.01 -1.53
N GLN A 104 -7.36 12.32 -1.33
CA GLN A 104 -8.40 13.26 -1.75
C GLN A 104 -8.48 13.40 -3.27
N LEU A 105 -7.34 13.40 -3.96
CA LEU A 105 -7.32 13.35 -5.42
C LEU A 105 -8.00 12.08 -5.93
N LEU A 106 -7.71 10.94 -5.29
CA LEU A 106 -8.30 9.66 -5.67
C LEU A 106 -9.82 9.64 -5.47
N LYS A 107 -10.33 10.25 -4.39
CA LYS A 107 -11.77 10.49 -4.17
C LYS A 107 -12.39 11.35 -5.27
N THR A 108 -11.73 12.46 -5.62
CA THR A 108 -12.20 13.36 -6.69
C THR A 108 -12.29 12.64 -8.03
N ILE A 109 -11.28 11.83 -8.39
CA ILE A 109 -11.29 11.06 -9.64
C ILE A 109 -12.47 10.09 -9.66
N ILE A 110 -12.65 9.29 -8.61
CA ILE A 110 -13.72 8.28 -8.54
C ILE A 110 -15.11 8.92 -8.51
N SER A 111 -15.28 10.12 -7.93
CA SER A 111 -16.57 10.81 -7.96
C SER A 111 -17.00 11.27 -9.35
N HIS A 112 -16.04 11.54 -10.24
CA HIS A 112 -16.31 11.95 -11.63
C HIS A 112 -16.28 10.77 -12.61
N ALA A 113 -15.49 9.74 -12.33
CA ALA A 113 -15.23 8.61 -13.23
C ALA A 113 -15.19 7.27 -12.47
N PRO A 114 -16.32 6.80 -11.89
CA PRO A 114 -16.36 5.60 -11.06
C PRO A 114 -15.97 4.33 -11.83
N GLU A 115 -16.22 4.27 -13.13
CA GLU A 115 -15.84 3.15 -13.99
C GLU A 115 -14.33 2.94 -14.08
N GLN A 116 -13.50 3.96 -13.80
CA GLN A 116 -12.04 3.80 -13.73
C GLN A 116 -11.58 2.85 -12.63
N LEU A 117 -12.41 2.58 -11.62
CA LEU A 117 -12.14 1.58 -10.59
C LEU A 117 -11.86 0.18 -11.18
N HIS A 118 -12.41 -0.09 -12.36
CA HIS A 118 -12.25 -1.36 -13.06
C HIS A 118 -11.36 -1.26 -14.30
N ALA A 119 -10.83 -0.06 -14.58
CA ALA A 119 -9.88 0.14 -15.66
C ALA A 119 -8.60 -0.67 -15.39
N ARG A 120 -8.05 -1.23 -16.47
CA ARG A 120 -6.80 -1.97 -16.44
C ARG A 120 -5.80 -1.23 -17.31
N ALA A 121 -4.67 -0.87 -16.74
CA ALA A 121 -3.60 -0.21 -17.45
C ALA A 121 -2.51 -1.21 -17.80
N ILE A 122 -1.91 -1.08 -18.98
CA ILE A 122 -0.66 -1.77 -19.25
C ILE A 122 0.46 -0.90 -18.67
N LEU A 123 1.08 -1.41 -17.60
CA LEU A 123 2.21 -0.74 -16.97
C LEU A 123 3.50 -1.51 -17.29
N ASP A 124 4.47 -0.79 -17.84
CA ASP A 124 5.80 -1.33 -18.07
C ASP A 124 6.52 -1.43 -16.73
N SER A 125 6.56 -2.63 -16.17
CA SER A 125 7.19 -2.90 -14.88
C SER A 125 8.55 -3.55 -15.13
N MET A 126 9.63 -2.91 -14.68
CA MET A 126 10.97 -3.54 -14.67
C MET A 126 11.00 -4.86 -13.86
N ARG A 127 9.99 -5.12 -13.01
CA ARG A 127 9.92 -6.32 -12.15
C ARG A 127 9.07 -7.45 -12.72
N TYR A 128 8.24 -7.18 -13.73
CA TYR A 128 7.26 -8.13 -14.24
C TYR A 128 6.98 -7.88 -15.72
N PRO A 129 6.73 -8.90 -16.56
CA PRO A 129 6.34 -8.67 -17.95
C PRO A 129 5.15 -7.71 -18.04
N VAL A 130 5.06 -6.96 -19.15
CA VAL A 130 3.96 -6.06 -19.52
C VAL A 130 2.59 -6.64 -19.10
N ARG A 131 1.85 -5.94 -18.24
CA ARG A 131 0.66 -6.46 -17.56
C ARG A 131 -0.46 -5.45 -17.46
N HIS A 132 -1.68 -5.96 -17.60
CA HIS A 132 -2.92 -5.26 -17.26
C HIS A 132 -3.11 -5.18 -15.73
N GLN A 133 -2.70 -4.06 -15.14
CA GLN A 133 -2.80 -3.80 -13.71
C GLN A 133 -4.01 -2.91 -13.39
N PRO A 134 -4.88 -3.26 -12.43
CA PRO A 134 -5.84 -2.34 -11.85
C PRO A 134 -5.15 -1.29 -10.99
N ALA A 135 -5.80 -0.15 -10.74
CA ALA A 135 -5.27 0.89 -9.86
C ALA A 135 -4.93 0.39 -8.45
N LEU A 136 -5.67 -0.61 -7.95
CA LEU A 136 -5.39 -1.28 -6.68
C LEU A 136 -3.97 -1.89 -6.64
N ASP A 137 -3.52 -2.52 -7.72
CA ASP A 137 -2.18 -3.13 -7.76
C ASP A 137 -1.09 -2.05 -7.73
N VAL A 138 -1.36 -0.89 -8.32
CA VAL A 138 -0.45 0.27 -8.25
C VAL A 138 -0.37 0.81 -6.82
N ALA A 139 -1.51 0.98 -6.14
CA ALA A 139 -1.54 1.43 -4.75
C ALA A 139 -0.81 0.43 -3.82
N ILE A 140 -1.03 -0.87 -4.03
CA ILE A 140 -0.36 -1.92 -3.27
C ILE A 140 1.14 -1.85 -3.53
N SER A 141 1.60 -2.00 -4.76
CA SER A 141 3.03 -2.01 -5.11
C SER A 141 3.78 -0.75 -4.70
N SER A 142 3.09 0.39 -4.64
CA SER A 142 3.62 1.67 -4.14
C SER A 142 3.61 1.80 -2.60
N GLY A 143 2.94 0.90 -1.89
CA GLY A 143 2.90 0.89 -0.42
C GLY A 143 1.94 1.92 0.20
N ILE A 144 1.00 2.48 -0.57
CA ILE A 144 0.13 3.58 -0.12
C ILE A 144 -1.11 3.00 0.59
N THR A 145 -0.98 2.70 1.89
CA THR A 145 -2.02 2.02 2.69
C THR A 145 -3.38 2.71 2.62
N MET A 146 -3.43 4.04 2.73
CA MET A 146 -4.67 4.81 2.68
C MET A 146 -5.44 4.66 1.36
N ASN A 147 -4.72 4.56 0.24
CA ASN A 147 -5.33 4.34 -1.07
C ASN A 147 -5.75 2.88 -1.25
N VAL A 148 -4.96 1.92 -0.75
CA VAL A 148 -5.32 0.50 -0.77
C VAL A 148 -6.65 0.27 -0.05
N GLY A 149 -6.79 0.79 1.18
CA GLY A 149 -8.03 0.69 1.95
C GLY A 149 -9.21 1.30 1.21
N TYR A 150 -9.07 2.54 0.76
CA TYR A 150 -10.16 3.23 0.07
C TYR A 150 -10.57 2.55 -1.24
N LEU A 151 -9.62 2.09 -2.07
CA LEU A 151 -9.93 1.36 -3.31
C LEU A 151 -10.66 0.04 -3.03
N LEU A 152 -10.27 -0.69 -1.98
CA LEU A 152 -10.94 -1.92 -1.56
C LEU A 152 -12.37 -1.66 -1.04
N ASP A 153 -12.58 -0.56 -0.31
CA ASP A 153 -13.88 -0.13 0.20
C ASP A 153 -14.82 0.31 -0.93
N MET A 154 -14.29 0.98 -1.96
CA MET A 154 -15.03 1.40 -3.15
C MET A 154 -15.39 0.23 -4.08
N GLY A 155 -14.91 -0.99 -3.81
CA GLY A 155 -15.25 -2.19 -4.58
C GLY A 155 -14.24 -2.59 -5.65
N SER A 156 -12.99 -2.12 -5.57
CA SER A 156 -11.91 -2.64 -6.42
C SER A 156 -11.79 -4.15 -6.24
N LYS A 157 -11.73 -4.88 -7.36
CA LYS A 157 -11.57 -6.33 -7.36
C LYS A 157 -10.09 -6.67 -7.29
N PRO A 158 -9.63 -7.31 -6.20
CA PRO A 158 -8.26 -7.76 -6.13
C PRO A 158 -8.01 -8.92 -7.09
N THR A 159 -6.74 -9.16 -7.37
CA THR A 159 -6.22 -10.27 -8.16
C THR A 159 -5.25 -11.10 -7.32
N PHE A 160 -4.86 -12.27 -7.81
CA PHE A 160 -3.78 -13.03 -7.18
C PHE A 160 -2.44 -12.26 -7.15
N TYR A 161 -2.24 -11.30 -8.07
CA TYR A 161 -1.07 -10.43 -8.03
C TYR A 161 -1.17 -9.39 -6.91
N SER A 162 -2.36 -8.82 -6.67
CA SER A 162 -2.62 -7.96 -5.50
C SER A 162 -2.22 -8.67 -4.21
N LEU A 163 -2.56 -9.95 -4.09
CA LEU A 163 -2.21 -10.79 -2.93
C LEU A 163 -0.70 -11.00 -2.81
N GLU A 164 -0.03 -11.37 -3.92
CA GLU A 164 1.42 -11.58 -3.96
C GLU A 164 2.19 -10.31 -3.53
N ASP A 165 1.80 -9.15 -4.07
CA ASP A 165 2.45 -7.88 -3.76
C ASP A 165 2.17 -7.42 -2.31
N ALA A 166 0.94 -7.59 -1.81
CA ALA A 166 0.60 -7.27 -0.43
C ALA A 166 1.40 -8.13 0.58
N ILE A 167 1.55 -9.43 0.31
CA ILE A 167 2.39 -10.34 1.13
C ILE A 167 3.85 -9.93 1.06
N ARG A 168 4.37 -9.62 -0.12
CA ARG A 168 5.76 -9.18 -0.29
C ARG A 168 6.04 -7.90 0.51
N ILE A 169 5.15 -6.91 0.46
CA ILE A 169 5.30 -5.66 1.23
C ILE A 169 5.21 -5.95 2.71
N CYS A 170 4.21 -6.74 3.14
CA CYS A 170 4.08 -7.19 4.51
C CYS A 170 5.39 -7.81 5.02
N ASN A 171 6.02 -8.70 4.24
CA ASN A 171 7.22 -9.42 4.64
C ASN A 171 8.51 -8.59 4.62
N THR A 172 8.70 -7.77 3.58
CA THR A 172 9.97 -7.11 3.35
C THR A 172 10.03 -5.69 3.89
N GLY A 173 8.86 -5.08 4.16
CA GLY A 173 8.77 -3.64 4.43
C GLY A 173 9.11 -2.76 3.22
N ARG A 174 9.58 -3.33 2.10
CA ARG A 174 10.06 -2.59 0.94
C ARG A 174 8.92 -2.38 -0.06
N CYS A 175 8.60 -1.12 -0.31
CA CYS A 175 7.57 -0.67 -1.24
C CYS A 175 8.15 0.36 -2.20
N GLY A 176 8.54 -0.08 -3.41
CA GLY A 176 9.14 0.78 -4.44
C GLY A 176 10.25 1.71 -3.93
N ASP A 177 10.45 2.83 -4.64
CA ASP A 177 11.36 3.91 -4.25
C ASP A 177 10.68 5.02 -3.44
N ARG A 178 9.35 4.92 -3.22
CA ARG A 178 8.51 6.07 -2.80
C ARG A 178 8.13 6.09 -1.33
N VAL A 179 8.11 4.95 -0.63
CA VAL A 179 7.75 4.91 0.80
C VAL A 179 8.95 4.40 1.60
N LYS A 180 9.47 5.25 2.49
CA LYS A 180 10.46 4.84 3.49
C LYS A 180 9.74 3.94 4.50
N CYS A 181 10.09 2.66 4.47
CA CYS A 181 9.72 1.69 5.50
C CYS A 181 10.00 2.26 6.90
N PRO A 182 9.04 2.25 7.84
CA PRO A 182 9.27 2.62 9.23
C PRO A 182 10.02 1.50 9.99
N TYR A 183 11.02 0.86 9.37
CA TYR A 183 11.74 -0.27 9.95
C TYR A 183 12.45 0.19 11.23
N GLY A 184 12.11 -0.41 12.37
CA GLY A 184 12.68 -0.05 13.66
C GLY A 184 12.18 1.28 14.24
N SER A 185 11.15 1.93 13.68
CA SER A 185 10.52 3.12 14.28
C SER A 185 9.26 2.77 15.07
N GLY A 186 8.88 3.65 16.01
CA GLY A 186 7.56 3.61 16.65
C GLY A 186 6.48 3.67 15.56
N GLY A 187 5.68 2.60 15.43
CA GLY A 187 4.67 2.45 14.38
C GLY A 187 4.87 1.28 13.41
N TRP A 188 6.02 0.60 13.41
CA TRP A 188 6.25 -0.60 12.58
C TRP A 188 5.17 -1.68 12.77
N ILE A 189 4.85 -2.02 14.03
CA ILE A 189 3.83 -3.01 14.36
C ILE A 189 2.46 -2.61 13.81
N ALA A 190 2.07 -1.34 13.97
CA ALA A 190 0.79 -0.84 13.46
C ALA A 190 0.73 -0.90 11.93
N TRP A 191 1.81 -0.47 11.26
CA TRP A 191 1.94 -0.57 9.81
C TRP A 191 1.86 -2.03 9.32
N LYS A 192 2.54 -2.94 10.01
CA LYS A 192 2.56 -4.37 9.70
C LYS A 192 1.17 -5.00 9.83
N LEU A 193 0.46 -4.72 10.92
CA LEU A 193 -0.90 -5.22 11.15
C LEU A 193 -1.90 -4.69 10.10
N ILE A 194 -1.71 -3.46 9.60
CA ILE A 194 -2.50 -2.92 8.47
C ILE A 194 -2.30 -3.79 7.22
N TRP A 195 -1.06 -4.14 6.87
CA TRP A 195 -0.79 -5.00 5.71
C TRP A 195 -1.28 -6.43 5.89
N VAL A 196 -1.15 -7.01 7.08
CA VAL A 196 -1.76 -8.31 7.40
C VAL A 196 -3.27 -8.28 7.15
N ARG A 197 -3.96 -7.21 7.60
CA ARG A 197 -5.39 -7.01 7.32
C ARG A 197 -5.68 -6.88 5.84
N TYR A 198 -4.85 -6.18 5.06
CA TYR A 198 -5.03 -6.12 3.61
C TYR A 198 -4.83 -7.47 2.93
N VAL A 199 -3.84 -8.26 3.33
CA VAL A 199 -3.65 -9.63 2.84
C VAL A 199 -4.90 -10.46 3.11
N GLN A 200 -5.43 -10.41 4.34
CA GLN A 200 -6.66 -11.12 4.71
C GLN A 200 -7.85 -10.64 3.87
N LEU A 201 -8.05 -9.32 3.74
CA LEU A 201 -9.17 -8.72 3.00
C LEU A 201 -9.13 -9.06 1.50
N ILE A 202 -7.95 -8.98 0.89
CA ILE A 202 -7.70 -9.39 -0.49
C ILE A 202 -8.03 -10.87 -0.66
N ALA A 203 -7.49 -11.72 0.21
CA ALA A 203 -7.72 -13.16 0.13
C ALA A 203 -9.19 -13.56 0.29
N SER A 204 -10.02 -12.81 1.04
CA SER A 204 -11.47 -13.09 1.13
C SER A 204 -12.23 -12.88 -0.16
N LYS A 205 -11.67 -12.10 -1.09
CA LYS A 205 -12.30 -11.77 -2.36
C LYS A 205 -11.80 -12.67 -3.50
N LEU A 206 -10.90 -13.62 -3.22
CA LEU A 206 -10.27 -14.51 -4.19
C LEU A 206 -10.68 -15.97 -3.93
N ASP A 207 -10.86 -16.74 -4.99
CA ASP A 207 -11.02 -18.19 -4.90
C ASP A 207 -9.65 -18.88 -4.81
N LEU A 208 -9.23 -19.15 -3.56
CA LEU A 208 -7.92 -19.75 -3.28
C LEU A 208 -7.84 -21.24 -3.65
N ASP A 209 -8.95 -21.89 -3.99
CA ASP A 209 -8.97 -23.28 -4.48
C ASP A 209 -8.95 -23.38 -6.01
N SER A 210 -9.04 -22.25 -6.71
CA SER A 210 -8.98 -22.21 -8.17
C SER A 210 -7.63 -22.67 -8.71
N VAL A 211 -7.63 -23.18 -9.95
CA VAL A 211 -6.40 -23.59 -10.66
C VAL A 211 -5.45 -22.39 -10.83
N GLU A 212 -6.01 -21.19 -11.00
CA GLU A 212 -5.26 -19.94 -11.13
C GLU A 212 -4.51 -19.56 -9.84
N ALA A 213 -5.09 -19.87 -8.67
CA ALA A 213 -4.47 -19.61 -7.38
C ALA A 213 -3.18 -20.41 -7.18
N ALA A 214 -3.10 -21.61 -7.76
CA ALA A 214 -2.05 -22.57 -7.45
C ALA A 214 -0.64 -21.98 -7.63
N SER A 215 -0.36 -21.33 -8.75
CA SER A 215 0.96 -20.74 -9.01
C SER A 215 1.33 -19.66 -7.99
N THR A 216 0.36 -18.81 -7.63
CA THR A 216 0.58 -17.73 -6.65
C THR A 216 0.79 -18.28 -5.25
N ILE A 217 -0.03 -19.24 -4.81
CA ILE A 217 0.13 -19.89 -3.51
C ILE A 217 1.48 -20.62 -3.42
N GLU A 218 1.88 -21.33 -4.47
CA GLU A 218 3.19 -22.00 -4.51
C GLU A 218 4.36 -21.01 -4.40
N LYS A 219 4.28 -19.84 -5.07
CA LYS A 219 5.29 -18.79 -4.93
C LYS A 219 5.33 -18.20 -3.52
N ILE A 220 4.17 -17.94 -2.92
CA ILE A 220 4.07 -17.44 -1.53
C ILE A 220 4.79 -18.41 -0.60
N LEU A 221 4.46 -19.71 -0.67
CA LEU A 221 5.08 -20.73 0.19
C LEU A 221 6.58 -20.89 -0.08
N ARG A 222 7.02 -20.78 -1.34
CA ARG A 222 8.44 -20.81 -1.70
C ARG A 222 9.19 -19.61 -1.11
N ASN A 223 8.62 -18.41 -1.21
CA ASN A 223 9.24 -17.20 -0.63
C ASN A 223 9.34 -17.32 0.89
N GLU A 224 8.32 -17.88 1.54
CA GLU A 224 8.36 -18.22 2.96
C GLU A 224 9.48 -19.22 3.28
N SER A 225 9.72 -20.23 2.44
CA SER A 225 10.85 -21.17 2.62
C SER A 225 12.23 -20.54 2.35
N GLN A 226 12.33 -19.48 1.55
CA GLN A 226 13.61 -18.89 1.11
C GLN A 226 14.06 -17.67 1.90
N SER A 227 13.25 -17.14 2.83
CA SER A 227 13.58 -16.00 3.69
C SER A 227 14.64 -16.31 4.77
N VAL A 228 15.74 -16.96 4.38
CA VAL A 228 16.73 -17.58 5.29
C VAL A 228 17.93 -16.67 5.59
N GLN A 229 18.15 -15.60 4.83
CA GLN A 229 19.44 -14.89 4.90
C GLN A 229 19.48 -13.63 5.78
N TRP A 230 18.36 -13.17 6.31
CA TRP A 230 18.32 -11.98 7.14
C TRP A 230 17.54 -12.29 8.42
N GLU A 231 18.17 -12.11 9.58
CA GLU A 231 17.75 -12.49 10.95
C GLU A 231 16.37 -11.95 11.40
N ASP A 232 15.64 -11.32 10.49
CA ASP A 232 14.45 -10.52 10.76
C ASP A 232 13.35 -10.69 9.69
N THR A 233 13.51 -11.66 8.79
CA THR A 233 12.49 -11.91 7.76
C THR A 233 11.34 -12.76 8.30
N GLU A 234 10.20 -12.08 8.39
CA GLU A 234 8.87 -12.58 8.79
C GLU A 234 8.47 -13.89 8.07
N ASP A 235 7.62 -14.66 8.73
CA ASP A 235 7.46 -16.12 8.58
C ASP A 235 6.07 -16.59 8.18
N GLY A 236 5.25 -15.66 7.70
CA GLY A 236 3.87 -15.92 7.31
C GLY A 236 2.94 -16.22 8.47
N SER A 237 3.42 -16.25 9.72
CA SER A 237 2.65 -16.61 10.91
C SER A 237 1.38 -15.80 11.10
N LEU A 238 1.39 -14.52 10.70
CA LEU A 238 0.28 -13.59 10.89
C LEU A 238 -0.80 -13.68 9.81
N TYR A 239 -0.52 -14.31 8.66
CA TYR A 239 -1.46 -14.29 7.54
C TYR A 239 -1.72 -15.67 6.91
N LEU A 240 -0.76 -16.61 6.96
CA LEU A 240 -0.93 -17.98 6.45
C LEU A 240 -2.09 -18.74 7.10
N PRO A 241 -2.34 -18.65 8.44
CA PRO A 241 -3.46 -19.34 9.05
C PRO A 241 -4.80 -18.93 8.44
N ASP A 242 -5.03 -17.63 8.26
CA ASP A 242 -6.26 -17.11 7.65
C ASP A 242 -6.36 -17.44 6.16
N LEU A 243 -5.23 -17.45 5.43
CA LEU A 243 -5.20 -17.92 4.05
C LEU A 243 -5.63 -19.38 3.95
N PHE A 244 -5.07 -20.26 4.79
CA PHE A 244 -5.45 -21.67 4.80
C PHE A 244 -6.90 -21.87 5.18
N ARG A 245 -7.42 -21.16 6.20
CA ARG A 245 -8.83 -21.28 6.61
C ARG A 245 -9.82 -20.95 5.48
N LYS A 246 -9.41 -20.19 4.46
CA LYS A 246 -10.22 -19.86 3.27
C LYS A 246 -10.16 -20.89 2.16
N MET A 247 -9.22 -21.83 2.22
CA MET A 247 -9.09 -22.92 1.26
C MET A 247 -9.91 -24.13 1.71
N SER A 248 -10.26 -25.00 0.77
CA SER A 248 -10.79 -26.32 1.06
C SER A 248 -9.80 -27.14 1.89
N ARG A 249 -10.32 -28.09 2.68
CA ARG A 249 -9.49 -28.96 3.53
C ARG A 249 -8.41 -29.70 2.72
N ARG A 250 -8.72 -30.12 1.50
CA ARG A 250 -7.77 -30.77 0.59
C ARG A 250 -6.60 -29.85 0.26
N SER A 251 -6.88 -28.61 -0.15
CA SER A 251 -5.87 -27.62 -0.49
C SER A 251 -5.05 -27.20 0.74
N GLN A 252 -5.70 -27.02 1.89
CA GLN A 252 -5.02 -26.76 3.17
C GLN A 252 -3.94 -27.81 3.44
N LEU A 253 -4.28 -29.10 3.38
CA LEU A 253 -3.34 -30.19 3.63
C LEU A 253 -2.26 -30.28 2.55
N LEU A 254 -2.63 -30.11 1.28
CA LEU A 254 -1.69 -30.11 0.15
C LEU A 254 -0.60 -29.05 0.33
N TYR A 255 -0.98 -27.82 0.66
CA TYR A 255 -0.05 -26.71 0.80
C TYR A 255 0.69 -26.72 2.13
N ALA A 256 0.02 -27.13 3.23
CA ALA A 256 0.67 -27.30 4.51
C ALA A 256 1.85 -28.27 4.43
N ARG A 257 1.75 -29.37 3.66
CA ARG A 257 2.87 -30.32 3.44
C ARG A 257 4.16 -29.66 2.94
N ARG A 258 4.05 -28.56 2.19
CA ARG A 258 5.20 -27.83 1.63
C ARG A 258 5.89 -26.92 2.65
N LEU A 259 5.28 -26.68 3.82
CA LEU A 259 5.90 -25.91 4.88
C LEU A 259 6.96 -26.73 5.62
N GLU A 260 8.08 -26.10 5.93
CA GLU A 260 9.19 -26.69 6.67
C GLU A 260 8.89 -26.77 8.17
N PHE A 261 8.39 -27.91 8.63
CA PHE A 261 7.96 -28.12 10.03
C PHE A 261 8.99 -27.62 11.07
N ARG A 262 10.25 -28.05 10.96
CA ARG A 262 11.32 -27.68 11.91
C ARG A 262 11.52 -26.16 12.01
N ARG A 263 11.34 -25.44 10.92
CA ARG A 263 11.55 -23.99 10.88
C ARG A 263 10.46 -23.26 11.67
N TYR A 264 9.20 -23.68 11.50
CA TYR A 264 8.07 -23.15 12.25
C TYR A 264 8.15 -23.50 13.75
N GLU A 265 8.69 -24.66 14.10
CA GLU A 265 8.93 -25.06 15.50
C GLU A 265 9.98 -24.19 16.20
N VAL A 266 11.11 -23.92 15.52
CA VAL A 266 12.13 -22.99 16.04
C VAL A 266 11.54 -21.58 16.22
N ARG A 267 10.80 -21.09 15.22
CA ARG A 267 10.14 -19.78 15.27
C ARG A 267 9.12 -19.68 16.39
N LEU A 268 8.31 -20.72 16.62
CA LEU A 268 7.37 -20.78 17.76
C LEU A 268 8.10 -20.71 19.10
N THR A 269 9.22 -21.41 19.23
CA THR A 269 10.05 -21.39 20.44
C THR A 269 10.59 -19.99 20.72
N VAL A 270 11.09 -19.30 19.70
CA VAL A 270 11.58 -17.91 19.80
C VAL A 270 10.43 -16.96 20.16
N ALA A 271 9.28 -17.07 19.50
CA ALA A 271 8.13 -16.23 19.75
C ALA A 271 7.58 -16.39 21.19
N ARG A 272 7.49 -17.64 21.68
CA ARG A 272 7.08 -17.92 23.07
C ARG A 272 8.06 -17.36 24.09
N ARG A 273 9.37 -17.46 23.83
CA ARG A 273 10.38 -16.83 24.70
C ARG A 273 10.20 -15.32 24.76
N LYS A 274 10.00 -14.67 23.60
CA LYS A 274 9.76 -13.23 23.52
C LYS A 274 8.46 -12.83 24.25
N LEU A 275 7.39 -13.64 24.11
CA LEU A 275 6.13 -13.41 24.81
C LEU A 275 6.34 -13.44 26.34
N GLN A 276 7.03 -14.47 26.83
CA GLN A 276 7.36 -14.59 28.24
C GLN A 276 8.21 -13.42 28.74
N GLU A 277 9.22 -12.99 27.98
CA GLU A 277 10.04 -11.83 28.32
C GLU A 277 9.21 -10.54 28.42
N LEU A 278 8.24 -10.35 27.52
CA LEU A 278 7.32 -9.21 27.56
C LEU A 278 6.38 -9.27 28.78
N GLU A 279 5.86 -10.46 29.09
CA GLU A 279 5.00 -10.69 30.27
C GLU A 279 5.76 -10.46 31.59
N ASP A 280 6.96 -11.01 31.72
CA ASP A 280 7.83 -10.82 32.88
C ASP A 280 8.19 -9.35 33.10
N ASN A 281 8.40 -8.60 32.01
CA ASN A 281 8.68 -7.18 32.05
C ASN A 281 7.45 -6.35 32.46
N LEU A 282 6.24 -6.72 32.01
CA LEU A 282 4.97 -6.08 32.38
C LEU A 282 4.63 -6.31 33.86
N ASP A 283 4.81 -7.53 34.37
CA ASP A 283 4.51 -7.86 35.78
C ASP A 283 5.47 -7.16 36.75
N ARG A 284 6.74 -6.97 36.37
CA ARG A 284 7.72 -6.19 37.15
C ARG A 284 7.46 -4.69 37.14
N SER A 285 6.65 -4.20 36.20
CA SER A 285 6.48 -2.76 35.94
C SER A 285 5.05 -2.28 36.18
N LYS A 286 4.37 -2.73 37.24
CA LYS A 286 3.21 -2.00 37.80
C LYS A 286 3.68 -0.85 38.69
N PRO A 287 3.84 0.40 38.19
CA PRO A 287 4.43 1.46 38.98
C PRO A 287 3.29 2.32 39.55
N SER A 288 3.58 3.04 40.64
CA SER A 288 2.61 3.81 41.42
C SER A 288 1.79 4.86 40.64
N TRP A 289 2.16 5.20 39.41
CA TRP A 289 1.44 6.17 38.57
C TRP A 289 0.09 5.68 38.03
N TRP A 290 -0.15 4.36 37.97
CA TRP A 290 -1.49 3.82 37.64
C TRP A 290 -2.53 4.24 38.69
N GLN A 291 -2.13 4.42 39.95
CA GLN A 291 -2.99 4.98 41.00
C GLN A 291 -3.17 6.50 40.86
N THR A 292 -2.34 7.16 40.05
CA THR A 292 -2.40 8.60 39.78
C THR A 292 -3.25 8.93 38.54
N LEU A 293 -3.57 7.97 37.66
CA LEU A 293 -4.45 8.19 36.51
C LEU A 293 -5.92 8.43 36.89
N ASP A 294 -6.35 7.93 38.06
CA ASP A 294 -7.66 8.24 38.64
C ASP A 294 -7.75 9.68 39.20
N GLN A 295 -6.61 10.39 39.26
CA GLN A 295 -6.52 11.77 39.73
C GLN A 295 -6.12 12.69 38.58
N ARG A 296 -7.12 13.30 37.92
CA ARG A 296 -7.02 14.44 36.96
C ARG A 296 -5.65 14.61 36.30
N VAL A 297 -5.49 14.03 35.11
CA VAL A 297 -4.31 14.12 34.23
C VAL A 297 -3.71 15.54 34.19
N PRO A 298 -2.50 15.75 34.77
CA PRO A 298 -1.74 16.97 34.57
C PRO A 298 -1.18 17.00 33.14
N ARG A 299 -1.07 18.18 32.54
CA ARG A 299 -0.46 18.44 31.21
C ARG A 299 1.08 18.27 31.23
N ASP A 300 1.59 17.20 31.81
CA ASP A 300 3.02 16.92 31.91
C ASP A 300 3.46 15.97 30.77
N THR A 301 4.24 16.50 29.84
CA THR A 301 4.75 15.81 28.64
C THR A 301 5.55 14.54 28.99
N SER A 302 6.13 14.46 30.20
CA SER A 302 6.89 13.30 30.66
C SER A 302 6.01 12.11 31.02
N VAL A 303 4.81 12.37 31.58
CA VAL A 303 3.81 11.35 31.91
C VAL A 303 3.18 10.80 30.63
N CYS A 304 2.86 11.66 29.66
CA CYS A 304 2.38 11.25 28.35
C CYS A 304 3.36 10.31 27.62
N ARG A 305 4.67 10.57 27.71
CA ARG A 305 5.69 9.73 27.08
C ARG A 305 5.75 8.32 27.69
N LYS A 306 5.65 8.20 29.02
CA LYS A 306 5.64 6.89 29.71
C LYS A 306 4.38 6.08 29.37
N ILE A 307 3.22 6.74 29.31
CA ILE A 307 1.96 6.11 28.91
C ILE A 307 2.05 5.58 27.47
N ILE A 308 2.61 6.36 26.53
CA ILE A 308 2.81 5.93 25.14
C ILE A 308 3.71 4.69 25.07
N GLN A 309 4.82 4.67 25.82
CA GLN A 309 5.73 3.51 25.85
C GLN A 309 5.07 2.24 26.37
N GLU A 310 4.24 2.33 27.41
CA GLU A 310 3.50 1.17 27.92
C GLU A 310 2.41 0.69 26.94
N ILE A 311 1.73 1.61 26.23
CA ILE A 311 0.81 1.26 25.15
C ILE A 311 1.56 0.56 24.01
N GLU A 312 2.77 1.00 23.65
CA GLU A 312 3.60 0.37 22.62
C GLU A 312 4.04 -1.04 23.03
N LYS A 313 4.46 -1.24 24.29
CA LYS A 313 4.77 -2.57 24.83
C LYS A 313 3.57 -3.51 24.83
N ALA A 314 2.40 -3.02 25.24
CA ALA A 314 1.17 -3.80 25.20
C ALA A 314 0.83 -4.24 23.76
N LYS A 315 0.94 -3.33 22.78
CA LYS A 315 0.77 -3.65 21.36
C LYS A 315 1.79 -4.66 20.85
N GLU A 316 3.05 -4.59 21.31
CA GLU A 316 4.07 -5.56 20.97
C GLU A 316 3.76 -6.95 21.55
N ARG A 317 3.25 -7.01 22.78
CA ARG A 317 2.78 -8.27 23.38
C ARG A 317 1.65 -8.88 22.56
N ASP A 318 0.60 -8.12 22.28
CA ASP A 318 -0.56 -8.60 21.50
C ASP A 318 -0.11 -9.11 20.12
N TYR A 319 0.81 -8.40 19.47
CA TYR A 319 1.42 -8.82 18.20
C TYR A 319 2.16 -10.16 18.31
N VAL A 320 2.99 -10.33 19.35
CA VAL A 320 3.74 -11.58 19.56
C VAL A 320 2.78 -12.72 19.93
N GLU A 321 1.72 -12.45 20.68
CA GLU A 321 0.69 -13.44 21.02
C GLU A 321 -0.05 -13.94 19.77
N GLU A 322 -0.48 -13.03 18.88
CA GLU A 322 -1.06 -13.39 17.59
C GLU A 322 -0.10 -14.22 16.73
N LYS A 323 1.19 -13.87 16.75
CA LYS A 323 2.25 -14.62 16.08
C LYS A 323 2.39 -16.04 16.63
N VAL A 324 2.41 -16.21 17.95
CA VAL A 324 2.46 -17.53 18.60
C VAL A 324 1.28 -18.38 18.17
N LYS A 325 0.06 -17.84 18.25
CA LYS A 325 -1.16 -18.54 17.86
C LYS A 325 -1.13 -18.98 16.39
N GLY A 326 -0.71 -18.08 15.49
CA GLY A 326 -0.60 -18.39 14.07
C GLY A 326 0.42 -19.51 13.77
N LEU A 327 1.56 -19.51 14.47
CA LEU A 327 2.56 -20.57 14.37
C LEU A 327 2.04 -21.93 14.87
N GLU A 328 1.29 -21.94 15.97
CA GLU A 328 0.65 -23.15 16.49
C GLU A 328 -0.36 -23.73 15.50
N GLU A 329 -1.19 -22.88 14.88
CA GLU A 329 -2.15 -23.31 13.86
C GLU A 329 -1.45 -23.90 12.62
N ILE A 330 -0.37 -23.27 12.15
CA ILE A 330 0.44 -23.77 11.04
C ILE A 330 1.03 -25.14 11.37
N LEU A 331 1.63 -25.29 12.56
CA LEU A 331 2.25 -26.55 12.97
C LEU A 331 1.22 -27.66 13.16
N LYS A 332 0.04 -27.34 13.72
CA LYS A 332 -1.07 -28.29 13.83
C LYS A 332 -1.51 -28.78 12.45
N LEU A 333 -1.75 -27.86 11.52
CA LEU A 333 -2.16 -28.22 10.15
C LEU A 333 -1.07 -29.03 9.43
N ARG A 334 0.21 -28.68 9.64
CA ARG A 334 1.34 -29.42 9.07
C ARG A 334 1.46 -30.84 9.62
N HIS A 335 1.18 -31.03 10.90
CA HIS A 335 1.16 -32.33 11.56
C HIS A 335 0.00 -33.18 11.03
N GLU A 336 -1.21 -32.63 10.96
CA GLU A 336 -2.37 -33.29 10.36
C GLU A 336 -2.07 -33.74 8.93
N ALA A 337 -1.46 -32.88 8.12
CA ALA A 337 -1.11 -33.22 6.74
C ALA A 337 -0.03 -34.30 6.60
N ALA A 338 0.80 -34.51 7.63
CA ALA A 338 1.78 -35.59 7.68
C ALA A 338 1.14 -36.94 8.07
N VAL A 339 0.09 -36.92 8.90
CA VAL A 339 -0.62 -38.12 9.37
C VAL A 339 -1.62 -38.63 8.32
N ASP A 340 -2.18 -37.74 7.50
CA ASP A 340 -3.16 -38.03 6.44
C ASP A 340 -2.52 -38.67 5.17
N LEU A 341 -1.57 -39.58 5.36
CA LEU A 341 -0.92 -40.37 4.30
C LEU A 341 -1.80 -41.60 3.98
N PRO A 342 -2.14 -41.86 2.70
CA PRO A 342 -2.64 -43.16 2.29
C PRO A 342 -1.57 -44.27 2.38
#